data_AF-T1D5T2-F1
#
_entry.id   AF-T1D5T2-F1
#
_cell.length_a   1.000
_cell.length_b   1.000
_cell.length_c   1.000
_cell.angle_alpha   90.00
_cell.angle_beta   90.00
_cell.angle_gamma   90.00
#
_symmetry.space_group_name_H-M   'P 1'
#
loop_
_entity.id
_entity.type
_entity.pdbx_description
1 polymer ?
#
loop_
_entity_poly.entity_id
_entity_poly.type
_entity_poly.pdbx_seq_one_letter_code
_entity_poly.pdbx_strand_id
1 'polypeptide(L)' 'MMRLLDKVLTFINYWWFRYLMITELYMVESWERVTIHVFLFALFMLQWYFNCKVVLPFTGNLLGILPIDQQLATFHSN' A
#
# COMPACT_ATOMS: atom_id res chain seq x y z
N MET A 1 -35.09 26.97 -27.33
CA MET A 1 -33.68 26.95 -26.92
C MET A 1 -33.34 25.75 -26.04
N MET A 2 -34.08 25.47 -24.95
CA MET A 2 -33.85 24.32 -24.06
C MET A 2 -33.75 22.96 -24.78
N ARG A 3 -34.64 22.68 -25.75
CA ARG A 3 -34.68 21.39 -26.47
C ARG A 3 -33.41 21.03 -27.27
N LEU A 4 -32.65 22.02 -27.73
CA LEU A 4 -31.39 21.79 -28.45
C LEU A 4 -30.25 21.50 -27.46
N LEU A 5 -30.23 22.23 -26.34
CA LEU A 5 -29.29 21.99 -25.25
C LEU A 5 -29.49 20.59 -24.65
N ASP A 6 -30.74 20.13 -24.46
CA ASP A 6 -31.03 18.78 -23.96
C ASP A 6 -30.47 17.70 -24.89
N LYS A 7 -30.64 17.86 -26.22
CA LYS A 7 -30.09 16.92 -27.19
C LYS A 7 -28.56 16.88 -27.19
N VAL A 8 -27.92 18.04 -27.09
CA VAL A 8 -26.46 18.15 -27.00
C VAL A 8 -25.95 17.54 -25.70
N LEU A 9 -26.63 17.80 -24.56
CA LEU A 9 -26.32 17.20 -23.27
C LEU A 9 -26.46 15.68 -23.29
N THR A 10 -27.51 15.15 -23.91
CA THR A 10 -27.72 13.70 -23.99
C THR A 10 -26.63 13.05 -24.86
N PHE A 11 -26.22 13.73 -25.93
CA PHE A 11 -25.12 13.28 -26.79
C PHE A 11 -23.77 13.27 -26.06
N ILE A 12 -23.45 14.36 -25.36
CA ILE A 12 -22.23 14.47 -24.55
C ILE A 12 -22.25 13.42 -23.44
N ASN A 13 -23.38 13.23 -22.76
CA ASN A 13 -23.49 12.30 -21.64
C ASN A 13 -23.37 10.84 -22.09
N TYR A 14 -23.94 10.47 -23.25
CA TYR A 14 -23.74 9.15 -23.84
C TYR A 14 -22.26 8.87 -24.14
N TRP A 15 -21.59 9.84 -24.75
CA TRP A 15 -20.20 9.70 -25.14
C TRP A 15 -19.27 9.70 -23.92
N TRP A 16 -19.58 10.54 -22.92
CA TRP A 16 -18.89 10.62 -21.64
C TRP A 16 -19.01 9.33 -20.82
N PHE A 17 -20.21 8.76 -20.72
CA PHE A 17 -20.44 7.49 -20.01
C PHE A 17 -19.64 6.34 -20.64
N ARG A 18 -19.58 6.28 -21.98
CA ARG A 18 -18.77 5.29 -22.68
C ARG A 18 -17.29 5.42 -22.36
N TYR A 19 -16.78 6.65 -22.31
CA TYR A 19 -15.39 6.88 -21.88
C TYR A 19 -15.16 6.50 -20.42
N LEU A 20 -16.09 6.84 -19.52
CA LEU A 20 -16.01 6.50 -18.09
C LEU A 20 -15.92 4.98 -17.88
N MET A 21 -16.78 4.22 -18.57
CA MET A 21 -16.77 2.75 -18.52
C MET A 21 -15.43 2.18 -19.00
N ILE A 22 -14.87 2.71 -20.09
CA ILE A 22 -13.56 2.28 -20.61
C ILE A 22 -12.45 2.65 -19.62
N THR A 23 -12.47 3.84 -19.03
CA THR A 23 -11.45 4.24 -18.06
C THR A 23 -11.49 3.40 -16.79
N GLU A 24 -12.68 3.05 -16.29
CA GLU A 24 -12.81 2.16 -15.14
C GLU A 24 -12.28 0.75 -15.46
N LEU A 25 -12.71 0.17 -16.58
CA LEU A 25 -12.36 -1.21 -16.91
C LEU A 25 -10.89 -1.38 -17.34
N TYR A 26 -10.35 -0.45 -18.14
CA TYR A 26 -8.99 -0.58 -18.67
C TYR A 26 -7.92 0.02 -17.77
N MET A 27 -8.21 1.17 -17.17
CA MET A 27 -7.19 1.93 -16.44
C MET A 27 -7.33 1.72 -14.94
N VAL A 28 -8.54 1.80 -14.37
CA VAL A 28 -8.73 1.63 -12.92
C VAL A 28 -8.53 0.19 -12.52
N GLU A 29 -9.13 -0.80 -13.21
CA GLU A 29 -9.03 -2.20 -12.80
C GLU A 29 -7.57 -2.74 -12.81
N SER A 30 -6.80 -2.37 -13.84
CA SER A 30 -5.40 -2.77 -13.96
C SER A 30 -4.51 -2.02 -12.96
N TRP A 31 -4.77 -0.73 -12.75
CA TRP A 31 -4.06 0.09 -11.78
C TRP A 31 -4.35 -0.35 -10.34
N GLU A 32 -5.62 -0.64 -10.02
CA GLU A 32 -6.10 -1.07 -8.71
C GLU A 32 -5.35 -2.32 -8.24
N ARG A 33 -5.24 -3.34 -9.11
CA ARG A 33 -4.49 -4.56 -8.82
C ARG A 33 -3.02 -4.27 -8.48
N VAL A 34 -2.38 -3.34 -9.19
CA VAL A 34 -0.99 -2.96 -8.93
C VAL A 34 -0.87 -2.19 -7.61
N THR A 35 -1.75 -1.22 -7.36
CA THR A 35 -1.73 -0.45 -6.11
C THR A 35 -1.98 -1.32 -4.88
N ILE A 36 -2.86 -2.31 -4.95
CA ILE A 36 -3.10 -3.22 -3.82
C ILE A 36 -1.84 -4.04 -3.52
N HIS A 37 -1.15 -4.55 -4.55
CA HIS A 37 0.09 -5.30 -4.36
C HIS A 37 1.20 -4.42 -3.76
N VAL A 38 1.37 -3.21 -4.28
CA VAL A 38 2.37 -2.26 -3.76
C VAL A 38 2.03 -1.84 -2.32
N PHE A 39 0.75 -1.58 -2.03
CA PHE A 39 0.28 -1.23 -0.70
C PHE A 39 0.48 -2.36 0.30
N LEU A 40 0.10 -3.59 -0.05
CA LEU A 40 0.31 -4.76 0.80
C LEU A 40 1.81 -5.01 1.02
N PHE A 41 2.63 -4.88 -0.01
CA PHE A 41 4.08 -5.03 0.12
C PHE A 41 4.67 -3.99 1.08
N ALA A 42 4.26 -2.72 0.95
CA ALA A 42 4.69 -1.66 1.86
C ALA A 42 4.23 -1.92 3.31
N LEU A 43 3.00 -2.41 3.50
CA LEU A 43 2.46 -2.78 4.80
C LEU A 43 3.26 -3.93 5.43
N PHE A 44 3.57 -4.98 4.66
CA PHE A 44 4.39 -6.10 5.13
C PHE A 44 5.81 -5.65 5.48
N MET A 45 6.42 -4.76 4.71
CA MET A 45 7.74 -4.20 5.02
C MET A 45 7.73 -3.33 6.28
N LEU A 46 6.69 -2.54 6.48
CA LEU A 46 6.50 -1.77 7.71
C LEU A 46 6.33 -2.70 8.93
N GLN A 47 5.50 -3.73 8.78
CA GLN A 47 5.27 -4.74 9.81
C GLN A 47 6.58 -5.48 10.15
N TRP A 48 7.37 -5.83 9.13
CA TRP A 48 8.68 -6.45 9.29
C TRP A 48 9.64 -5.53 10.07
N TYR A 49 9.75 -4.27 9.65
CA TYR A 49 10.58 -3.28 10.32
C TYR A 49 10.17 -3.11 11.79
N PHE A 50 8.87 -3.00 12.06
CA PHE A 50 8.34 -2.92 13.41
C PHE A 50 8.69 -4.16 14.26
N ASN A 51 8.55 -5.36 13.70
CA ASN A 51 8.92 -6.59 14.40
C ASN A 51 10.42 -6.63 14.72
N CYS A 52 11.28 -6.29 13.77
CA CYS A 52 12.72 -6.35 13.97
C CYS A 52 13.24 -5.25 14.92
N LYS A 53 12.69 -4.04 14.84
CA LYS A 53 13.21 -2.88 15.59
C LYS A 53 12.49 -2.62 16.91
N VAL A 54 11.25 -3.06 17.07
CA VAL A 54 10.46 -2.80 18.28
C VAL A 54 10.21 -4.09 19.04
N VAL A 55 9.62 -5.10 18.38
CA VAL A 55 9.18 -6.32 19.07
C VAL A 55 10.35 -7.17 19.57
N LEU A 56 11.37 -7.40 18.74
CA LEU A 56 12.56 -8.18 19.13
C LEU A 56 13.32 -7.59 20.32
N PRO A 57 13.74 -6.30 20.32
CA PRO A 57 14.46 -5.75 21.46
C PRO A 57 13.58 -5.57 22.70
N PHE A 58 12.28 -5.27 22.53
CA PHE A 58 11.33 -5.22 23.65
C PHE A 58 11.18 -6.59 24.33
N THR A 59 10.99 -7.64 23.54
CA THR A 59 10.86 -9.01 24.05
C THR A 59 12.18 -9.53 24.60
N GLY A 60 13.32 -9.19 23.97
CA GLY A 60 14.66 -9.52 24.47
C GLY A 60 14.94 -8.90 25.84
N ASN A 61 14.58 -7.63 26.04
CA ASN A 61 14.68 -6.96 27.34
C ASN A 61 13.73 -7.57 28.39
N LEU A 62 12.53 -8.00 27.97
CA LEU A 62 11.55 -8.61 28.89
C LEU A 62 11.93 -10.03 29.31
N LEU A 63 12.50 -10.83 28.39
CA LEU A 63 12.88 -12.23 28.62
C LEU A 63 14.35 -12.39 29.06
N GLY A 64 15.13 -11.31 29.12
CA GLY A 64 16.55 -11.35 29.49
C GLY A 64 17.46 -11.98 28.43
N ILE A 65 17.02 -12.08 27.18
CA ILE A 65 17.79 -12.63 26.07
C ILE A 65 18.59 -11.48 25.45
N LEU A 66 19.91 -11.46 25.68
CA LEU A 66 20.78 -10.47 25.05
C LEU A 66 20.80 -10.67 23.52
N PRO A 67 20.72 -9.60 22.72
CA PRO A 67 20.94 -9.70 21.28
C PRO A 67 22.37 -10.19 21.02
N ILE A 68 22.53 -11.04 19.99
CA ILE A 68 23.80 -11.70 19.64
C ILE A 68 24.94 -10.69 19.46
N ASP A 69 24.63 -9.50 18.94
CA ASP A 69 25.57 -8.39 18.73
C ASP A 69 26.22 -7.93 20.05
N GLN A 70 25.43 -7.92 21.12
CA GLN A 70 25.84 -7.50 22.45
C GLN A 70 26.59 -8.61 23.19
N GLN A 71 26.24 -9.88 22.92
CA GLN A 71 26.99 -11.04 23.40
C GLN A 71 28.41 -11.08 22.80
N LEU A 72 28.54 -10.88 21.48
CA LEU A 72 29.83 -10.82 20.78
C LEU A 72 30.73 -9.70 21.32
N ALA A 73 30.16 -8.53 21.61
CA ALA A 73 30.89 -7.41 22.23
C ALA A 73 31.41 -7.74 23.63
N THR A 74 30.63 -8.47 24.45
CA THR A 74 31.09 -8.92 25.78
C THR A 74 32.12 -10.06 25.73
N PHE A 75 32.09 -10.92 24.70
CA PHE A 75 33.10 -11.97 24.52
C PHE A 75 34.46 -11.42 24.08
N HIS A 76 34.47 -10.34 23.30
CA HIS A 76 35.72 -9.71 22.83
C HIS A 76 36.37 -8.78 23.87
N SER A 77 35.69 -8.54 25.00
CA SER A 77 36.15 -7.69 26.12
C SER A 77 36.71 -8.50 27.31
N ASN A 78 36.63 -9.84 27.28
CA ASN A 78 37.27 -10.74 28.25
C ASN A 78 38.54 -11.36 27.64
#